data_AF-A0A0Q9TEL8-F1
#
_entry.id   AF-A0A0Q9TEL8-F1
#
_cell.length_a   1.000
_cell.length_b   1.000
_cell.length_c   1.000
_cell.angle_alpha   90.00
_cell.angle_beta   90.00
_cell.angle_gamma   90.00
#
_symmetry.space_group_name_H-M   'P 1'
#
loop_
_entity.id
_entity.type
_entity.pdbx_description
1 polymer ?
#
loop_
_entity_poly.entity_id
_entity_poly.type
_entity_poly.pdbx_seq_one_letter_code
_entity_poly.pdbx_strand_id
1 'polypeptide(L)'
;MQVHEIDERLLGHERSGGHFLVFVYEGSGAPDTSWSVHSRLITDADLPEVLRWLGSNLPAGCCWSLGVVRGPADPSPRTEVAVSWIVGADVLNMDRADRSAAEQRIAEAMLARRHRVDLT
;
A
#
# COMPACT_ATOMS: atom_id res chain seq x y z
N MET A 1 -12.85 -14.72 -11.45
CA MET A 1 -12.94 -13.25 -11.48
C MET A 1 -13.13 -12.83 -12.93
N GLN A 2 -14.29 -12.25 -13.27
CA GLN A 2 -14.53 -11.70 -14.60
C GLN A 2 -14.11 -10.23 -14.60
N VAL A 3 -13.20 -9.86 -15.49
CA VAL A 3 -12.84 -8.46 -15.73
C VAL A 3 -13.85 -7.95 -16.76
N HIS A 4 -14.65 -6.96 -16.37
CA HIS A 4 -15.50 -6.24 -17.30
C HIS A 4 -14.68 -5.12 -17.95
N GLU A 5 -14.75 -5.02 -19.28
CA GLU A 5 -14.16 -3.88 -19.98
C GLU A 5 -14.79 -2.59 -19.45
N ILE A 6 -13.93 -1.65 -19.07
CA ILE A 6 -14.34 -0.29 -18.75
C ILE A 6 -14.27 0.48 -20.06
N ASP A 7 -15.40 1.05 -20.50
CA ASP A 7 -15.41 2.00 -21.61
C ASP A 7 -14.75 3.30 -21.12
N GLU A 8 -13.52 3.55 -21.57
CA GLU A 8 -12.73 4.72 -21.19
C GLU A 8 -13.45 6.05 -21.51
N ARG A 9 -14.40 6.05 -22.45
CA ARG A 9 -15.22 7.22 -22.80
C ARG A 9 -16.20 7.62 -21.69
N LEU A 10 -16.47 6.72 -20.74
CA LEU A 10 -17.27 6.98 -19.54
C LEU A 10 -16.44 7.50 -18.37
N LEU A 11 -15.11 7.63 -18.54
CA LEU A 11 -14.26 8.26 -17.53
C LEU A 11 -14.58 9.75 -17.49
N GLY A 12 -15.38 10.13 -16.49
CA GLY A 12 -15.94 11.47 -16.40
C GLY A 12 -14.86 12.56 -16.40
N HIS A 13 -13.76 12.37 -15.66
CA HIS A 13 -12.63 13.30 -15.57
C HIS A 13 -11.33 12.51 -15.33
N GLU A 14 -10.38 12.58 -16.27
CA GLU A 14 -9.00 12.22 -16.02
C GLU A 14 -8.33 13.39 -15.28
N ARG A 15 -8.05 13.24 -13.99
CA ARG A 15 -7.19 14.20 -13.30
C ARG A 15 -5.75 13.85 -13.63
N SER A 16 -5.01 14.78 -14.21
CA SER A 16 -3.55 14.66 -14.28
C SER A 16 -2.96 14.64 -12.87
N GLY A 17 -2.05 13.71 -12.59
CA GLY A 17 -1.25 13.71 -11.35
C GLY A 17 -1.89 12.94 -10.20
N GLY A 18 -2.18 11.66 -10.42
CA GLY A 18 -2.51 10.76 -9.32
C GLY A 18 -1.32 10.61 -8.35
N HIS A 19 -1.56 10.69 -7.05
CA HIS A 19 -0.54 10.46 -6.04
C HIS A 19 -0.81 9.14 -5.31
N PHE A 20 0.24 8.41 -5.00
CA PHE A 20 0.17 7.13 -4.33
C PHE A 20 1.18 7.05 -3.20
N LEU A 21 0.84 6.30 -2.16
CA LEU A 21 1.76 5.94 -1.10
C LEU A 21 2.11 4.46 -1.21
N VAL A 22 3.41 4.19 -1.30
CA VAL A 22 3.97 2.85 -1.17
C VAL A 22 4.53 2.70 0.24
N PHE A 23 4.24 1.58 0.88
CA PHE A 23 4.87 1.13 2.11
C PHE A 23 5.63 -0.16 1.83
N VAL A 24 6.85 -0.27 2.33
CA VAL A 24 7.63 -1.50 2.38
C VAL A 24 7.84 -1.86 3.83
N TYR A 25 7.51 -3.10 4.17
CA TYR A 25 7.64 -3.67 5.50
C TYR A 25 8.78 -4.68 5.45
N GLU A 26 9.84 -4.43 6.22
CA GLU A 26 10.97 -5.34 6.34
C GLU A 26 11.01 -5.93 7.75
N GLY A 27 11.18 -7.25 7.84
CA GLY A 27 11.23 -7.96 9.11
C GLY A 27 11.11 -9.46 8.90
N SER A 28 11.81 -10.25 9.71
CA SER A 28 11.53 -11.68 9.75
C SER A 28 10.18 -11.88 10.44
N GLY A 29 9.31 -12.72 9.88
CA GLY A 29 8.00 -13.07 10.44
C GLY A 29 8.00 -13.72 11.83
N ALA A 30 9.09 -13.61 12.60
CA ALA A 30 9.19 -14.03 13.98
C ALA A 30 8.55 -12.98 14.93
N PRO A 31 7.84 -13.42 15.97
CA PRO A 31 7.06 -12.56 16.86
C PRO A 31 7.91 -11.56 17.67
N ASP A 32 9.21 -11.79 17.83
CA ASP A 32 10.11 -11.00 18.68
C ASP A 32 11.09 -10.10 17.90
N THR A 33 11.03 -10.08 16.58
CA THR A 33 11.86 -9.19 15.75
C THR A 33 11.13 -7.91 15.38
N SER A 34 11.82 -6.77 15.55
CA SER A 34 11.31 -5.45 15.16
C SER A 34 11.17 -5.37 13.64
N TRP A 35 10.01 -4.92 13.17
CA TRP A 35 9.78 -4.61 11.75
C TRP A 35 10.13 -3.14 11.50
N SER A 36 10.80 -2.85 10.39
CA SER A 36 10.93 -1.50 9.85
C SER A 36 9.88 -1.25 8.78
N VAL A 37 9.40 -0.01 8.70
CA VAL A 37 8.45 0.42 7.68
C VAL A 37 9.04 1.61 6.95
N HIS A 38 9.20 1.47 5.64
CA HIS A 38 9.62 2.54 4.75
C HIS A 38 8.42 2.99 3.93
N SER A 39 8.17 4.30 3.85
CA SER A 39 7.09 4.84 3.04
C SER A 39 7.63 5.80 1.99
N ARG A 40 6.96 5.86 0.83
CA ARG A 40 7.30 6.77 -0.24
C ARG A 40 6.06 7.25 -0.96
N LEU A 41 5.96 8.58 -1.09
CA LEU A 41 4.98 9.24 -1.95
C LEU A 41 5.50 9.19 -3.39
N ILE A 42 4.66 8.74 -4.32
CA ILE A 42 4.98 8.59 -5.73
C ILE A 42 3.83 9.12 -6.60
N THR A 43 4.12 9.43 -7.85
CA THR A 43 3.13 9.86 -8.84
C THR A 43 2.65 8.70 -9.71
N ASP A 44 1.61 8.94 -10.50
CA ASP A 44 1.16 8.05 -11.58
C ASP A 44 2.27 7.73 -12.60
N ALA A 45 3.13 8.69 -12.92
CA ALA A 45 4.29 8.49 -13.80
C ALA A 45 5.30 7.50 -13.22
N ASP A 46 5.51 7.52 -11.89
CA ASP A 46 6.45 6.62 -11.20
C ASP A 46 5.88 5.21 -11.00
N LEU A 47 4.55 5.09 -10.96
CA LEU A 47 3.85 3.89 -10.49
C LEU A 47 4.26 2.60 -11.25
N PRO A 48 4.29 2.55 -12.59
CA PRO A 48 4.67 1.33 -13.30
C PRO A 48 6.10 0.87 -13.00
N GLU A 49 7.03 1.81 -12.83
CA GLU A 49 8.43 1.50 -12.52
C GLU A 49 8.58 1.00 -11.08
N VAL A 50 7.95 1.67 -10.12
CA VAL A 50 7.99 1.27 -8.71
C VAL A 50 7.37 -0.12 -8.53
N LEU A 51 6.23 -0.40 -9.15
CA LEU A 51 5.59 -1.72 -9.07
C LEU A 51 6.47 -2.83 -9.64
N ARG A 52 7.13 -2.58 -10.78
CA ARG A 52 8.08 -3.52 -11.39
C ARG A 52 9.29 -3.75 -10.48
N TRP A 53 9.81 -2.68 -9.88
CA TRP A 53 10.93 -2.76 -8.95
C TRP A 53 10.58 -3.58 -7.72
N LEU A 54 9.42 -3.33 -7.09
CA LEU A 54 8.95 -4.07 -5.92
C LEU A 54 8.84 -5.57 -6.22
N GLY A 55 8.27 -5.92 -7.37
CA GLY A 55 8.13 -7.33 -7.76
C GLY A 55 9.46 -8.04 -8.02
N SER A 56 10.50 -7.31 -8.42
CA SER A 56 11.79 -7.92 -8.84
C SER A 56 12.89 -7.83 -7.77
N ASN A 57 12.79 -6.90 -6.82
CA ASN A 57 13.90 -6.55 -5.94
C ASN A 57 13.59 -6.67 -4.45
N LEU A 58 12.34 -6.93 -4.05
CA LEU A 58 12.03 -7.07 -2.63
C LEU A 58 12.70 -8.34 -2.05
N PRO A 59 13.46 -8.21 -0.95
CA PRO A 59 14.03 -9.36 -0.27
C PRO A 59 12.96 -10.34 0.22
N ALA A 60 13.33 -11.62 0.30
CA ALA A 60 12.45 -12.64 0.88
C ALA A 60 12.07 -12.27 2.33
N GLY A 61 10.77 -12.32 2.64
CA GLY A 61 10.23 -11.93 3.94
C GLY A 61 9.77 -10.48 4.03
N CYS A 62 10.05 -9.64 3.04
CA CYS A 62 9.46 -8.32 2.95
C CYS A 62 8.05 -8.38 2.34
N CYS A 63 7.18 -7.48 2.75
CA CYS A 63 5.92 -7.21 2.07
C CYS A 63 5.80 -5.72 1.77
N TRP A 64 4.89 -5.35 0.87
CA TRP A 64 4.66 -3.95 0.52
C TRP A 64 3.18 -3.67 0.43
N SER A 65 2.74 -2.42 0.59
CA SER A 65 1.36 -2.04 0.28
C SER A 65 1.31 -0.72 -0.49
N LEU A 66 0.27 -0.55 -1.31
CA LEU A 66 0.03 0.64 -2.11
C LEU A 66 -1.35 1.21 -1.78
N GLY A 67 -1.44 2.52 -1.62
CA GLY A 67 -2.69 3.24 -1.52
C GLY A 67 -2.75 4.47 -2.44
N VAL A 68 -3.93 4.78 -2.95
CA VAL A 68 -4.22 6.05 -3.66
C VAL A 68 -4.38 7.16 -2.63
N VAL A 69 -3.70 8.29 -2.83
CA VAL A 69 -3.95 9.51 -2.07
C VAL A 69 -5.21 10.19 -2.59
N ARG A 70 -6.19 10.38 -1.71
CA ARG A 70 -7.47 11.05 -1.98
C ARG A 70 -7.41 12.55 -1.68
N GLY A 71 -6.46 12.98 -0.85
CA GLY A 71 -6.26 14.37 -0.50
C GLY A 71 -5.06 14.57 0.43
N PRO A 72 -4.44 15.77 0.41
CA PRO A 72 -4.73 16.88 -0.49
C PRO A 72 -4.32 16.59 -1.94
N ALA A 73 -4.70 17.47 -2.89
CA ALA A 73 -4.43 17.27 -4.32
C ALA A 73 -2.94 17.34 -4.68
N ASP A 74 -2.17 18.10 -3.91
CA ASP A 74 -0.72 18.25 -4.04
C ASP A 74 -0.06 17.90 -2.69
N PRO A 75 0.02 16.60 -2.35
CA PRO A 75 0.61 16.15 -1.11
C PRO A 75 2.13 16.27 -1.15
N SER A 76 2.73 16.63 -0.02
CA SER A 76 4.18 16.51 0.18
C SER A 76 4.50 15.36 1.14
N PRO A 77 5.75 14.90 1.22
CA PRO A 77 6.16 13.89 2.22
C PRO A 77 5.90 14.27 3.69
N ARG A 78 5.62 15.55 3.97
CA ARG A 78 5.34 16.07 5.32
C ARG A 78 3.86 16.39 5.56
N THR A 79 3.02 16.14 4.58
CA THR A 79 1.60 16.49 4.65
C THR A 79 0.79 15.29 5.10
N GLU A 80 -0.20 15.50 5.98
CA GLU A 80 -1.18 14.47 6.30
C GLU A 80 -2.02 14.15 5.05
N VAL A 81 -2.23 12.86 4.78
CA VAL A 81 -2.89 12.38 3.57
C VAL A 81 -4.03 11.43 3.89
N ALA A 82 -5.13 11.58 3.15
CA ALA A 82 -6.21 10.59 3.14
C ALA A 82 -5.88 9.51 2.10
N VAL A 83 -5.88 8.23 2.48
CA VAL A 83 -5.45 7.13 1.62
C VAL A 83 -6.54 6.08 1.46
N SER A 84 -6.77 5.60 0.23
CA SER A 84 -7.55 4.40 -0.09
C SER A 84 -6.62 3.28 -0.56
N TRP A 85 -6.62 2.13 0.11
CA TRP A 85 -5.67 1.03 -0.15
C TRP A 85 -6.03 0.20 -1.39
N ILE A 86 -5.02 -0.26 -2.13
CA ILE A 86 -5.16 -0.97 -3.41
C ILE A 86 -4.45 -2.34 -3.39
N VAL A 87 -3.12 -2.39 -3.21
CA VAL A 87 -2.30 -3.58 -3.50
C VAL A 87 -1.37 -3.92 -2.34
N GLY A 88 -0.97 -5.19 -2.20
CA GLY A 88 0.16 -5.65 -1.38
C GLY A 88 -0.16 -6.00 0.06
N ALA A 89 -1.42 -5.82 0.45
CA ALA A 89 -1.92 -6.32 1.71
C ALA A 89 -2.90 -7.45 1.45
N ASP A 90 -2.46 -8.57 0.85
CA ASP A 90 -3.36 -9.69 0.52
C ASP A 90 -4.22 -10.07 1.74
N VAL A 91 -3.60 -10.12 2.93
CA VAL A 91 -4.28 -10.29 4.22
C VAL A 91 -5.18 -9.13 4.65
N LEU A 92 -4.86 -7.86 4.35
CA LEU A 92 -5.75 -6.72 4.66
C LEU A 92 -6.87 -6.53 3.61
N ASN A 93 -6.71 -7.10 2.41
CA ASN A 93 -7.61 -7.01 1.27
C ASN A 93 -8.59 -8.20 1.21
N MET A 94 -8.29 -9.32 1.88
CA MET A 94 -9.25 -10.41 2.09
C MET A 94 -10.41 -9.96 2.98
N ASP A 95 -11.62 -10.46 2.71
CA ASP A 95 -12.75 -10.29 3.62
C ASP A 95 -12.37 -10.89 4.99
N ARG A 96 -12.78 -10.26 6.09
CA ARG A 96 -12.45 -10.73 7.43
C ARG A 96 -12.94 -12.16 7.65
N ALA A 97 -14.05 -12.54 7.00
CA ALA A 97 -14.60 -13.88 7.05
C ALA A 97 -13.70 -14.94 6.40
N ASP A 98 -12.84 -14.53 5.45
CA ASP A 98 -12.01 -15.44 4.66
C ASP A 98 -10.59 -15.59 5.21
N ARG A 99 -10.23 -14.85 6.26
CA ARG A 99 -8.89 -14.87 6.86
C ARG A 99 -8.76 -16.03 7.85
N SER A 100 -7.66 -16.76 7.76
CA SER A 100 -7.23 -17.64 8.84
C SER A 100 -6.87 -16.83 10.11
N ALA A 101 -6.83 -17.50 11.27
CA ALA A 101 -6.44 -16.86 12.53
C ALA A 101 -4.99 -16.34 12.51
N ALA A 102 -4.10 -16.91 11.69
CA ALA A 102 -2.74 -16.39 11.52
C ALA A 102 -2.75 -15.09 10.72
N GLU A 103 -3.48 -15.06 9.61
CA GLU A 103 -3.63 -13.89 8.75
C GLU A 103 -4.33 -12.73 9.47
N GLN A 104 -5.37 -13.01 10.25
CA GLN A 104 -6.05 -11.99 11.05
C GLN A 104 -5.11 -11.33 12.08
N ARG A 105 -4.22 -12.10 12.71
CA ARG A 105 -3.22 -11.55 13.65
C ARG A 105 -2.18 -10.70 12.93
N ILE A 106 -1.75 -11.11 11.73
CA ILE A 106 -0.85 -10.31 10.88
C ILE A 106 -1.54 -9.00 10.48
N ALA A 107 -2.80 -9.05 10.04
CA ALA A 107 -3.60 -7.87 9.69
C ALA A 107 -3.68 -6.87 10.86
N GLU A 108 -4.07 -7.34 12.04
CA GLU A 108 -4.21 -6.52 13.24
C GLU A 108 -2.86 -5.95 13.69
N ALA A 109 -1.79 -6.75 13.61
CA ALA A 109 -0.43 -6.32 13.93
C ALA A 109 0.08 -5.20 12.99
N MET A 110 -0.23 -5.28 11.70
CA MET A 110 0.09 -4.26 10.71
C MET A 110 -0.71 -2.97 10.93
N LEU A 111 -2.01 -3.08 11.21
CA LEU A 111 -2.89 -1.93 11.44
C LEU A 111 -2.57 -1.21 12.76
N ALA A 112 -2.39 -1.93 13.87
CA ALA A 112 -2.15 -1.33 15.19
C ALA A 112 -0.83 -0.54 15.26
N ARG A 113 0.16 -0.90 14.44
CA ARG A 113 1.50 -0.29 14.46
C ARG A 113 1.68 0.79 13.40
N ARG A 114 0.70 0.97 12.49
CA ARG A 114 0.64 2.04 11.48
C ARG A 114 0.57 3.46 12.08
N HIS A 115 0.15 3.60 13.34
CA HIS A 115 0.05 4.87 14.06
C HIS A 115 1.34 5.26 14.81
N ARG A 116 2.42 4.48 14.68
CA ARG A 116 3.71 4.70 15.37
C ARG A 116 4.85 4.88 14.37
N VAL A 117 4.72 5.85 13.47
CA VAL A 117 5.80 6.20 12.53
C VAL A 117 6.30 7.59 12.89
N ASP A 118 7.50 7.67 13.47
CA ASP A 118 8.30 8.89 13.47
C ASP A 118 9.04 8.97 12.13
N LEU A 119 8.84 10.09 11.43
CA LEU A 119 9.58 10.43 10.22
C LEU A 119 10.87 11.14 10.63
N THR A 120 11.91 10.36 10.92
CA THR A 120 13.30 10.85 10.98
C THR A 120 14.06 10.46 9.74
#